data_AF-A0A2V7Z1B7-F1
#
_entry.id   AF-A0A2V7Z1B7-F1
#
_cell.length_a   1.000
_cell.length_b   1.000
_cell.length_c   1.000
_cell.angle_alpha   90.00
_cell.angle_beta   90.00
_cell.angle_gamma   90.00
#
_symmetry.space_group_name_H-M   'P 1'
#
loop_
_entity.id
_entity.type
_entity.pdbx_description
1 polymer ?
#
loop_
_entity_poly.entity_id
_entity_poly.type
_entity_poly.pdbx_seq_one_letter_code
_entity_poly.pdbx_strand_id
1 'polypeptide(L)'
;MLRKNVADRRVFAPPGPRSSQGTGESPDSHAIDSRLALQEALDELSAGCRKLLLAYYFEGRSLREAADVTARAYSGVWKTIDRCLKKLRQCLA
;
A
#
# COMPACT_ATOMS: atom_id res chain seq x y z
N MET A 1 13.83 24.09 -0.73
CA MET A 1 12.46 24.63 -0.66
C MET A 1 11.56 23.63 0.05
N LEU A 2 11.05 24.02 1.23
CA LEU A 2 10.10 23.24 2.03
C LEU A 2 8.78 23.06 1.28
N ARG A 3 8.28 21.83 1.10
CA ARG A 3 6.87 21.61 0.77
C ARG A 3 6.23 20.66 1.77
N LYS A 4 5.64 21.31 2.78
CA LYS A 4 4.63 20.77 3.69
C LYS A 4 3.41 20.36 2.86
N ASN A 5 3.18 19.07 2.69
CA ASN A 5 1.87 18.50 2.36
C ASN A 5 1.70 17.23 3.20
N VAL A 6 1.54 17.45 4.51
CA VAL A 6 1.13 16.44 5.49
C VAL A 6 -0.40 16.46 5.52
N ALA A 7 -1.04 15.95 4.48
CA ALA A 7 -2.44 15.62 4.51
C ALA A 7 -2.54 14.09 4.48
N ASP A 8 -3.13 13.53 5.54
CA ASP A 8 -3.61 12.14 5.62
C ASP A 8 -2.63 11.00 5.98
N ARG A 9 -1.50 11.28 6.64
CA ARG A 9 -0.59 10.20 7.11
C ARG A 9 -1.01 9.49 8.41
N ARG A 10 -2.20 9.78 8.96
CA ARG A 10 -2.64 9.23 10.27
C ARG A 10 -3.40 7.89 10.18
N VAL A 11 -3.58 7.31 9.01
CA VAL A 11 -4.43 6.12 8.85
C VAL A 11 -3.75 4.81 9.29
N PHE A 12 -2.41 4.76 9.39
CA PHE A 12 -1.67 3.56 9.77
C PHE A 12 -0.64 3.82 10.88
N ALA A 13 -1.07 4.35 12.02
CA ALA A 13 -0.27 4.20 13.23
C ALA A 13 -0.40 2.74 13.70
N PRO A 14 0.71 1.99 13.90
CA PRO A 14 0.62 0.66 14.48
C PRO A 14 -0.01 0.77 15.88
N PRO A 15 -0.95 -0.13 16.25
CA PRO A 15 -1.43 -0.16 17.63
C PRO A 15 -0.23 -0.40 18.55
N GLY A 16 -0.08 0.43 19.58
CA GLY A 16 0.98 0.29 20.58
C GLY A 16 1.00 -1.11 21.19
N PRO A 17 2.14 -1.57 21.74
CA PRO A 17 2.34 -2.94 22.17
C PRO A 17 1.33 -3.30 23.27
N ARG A 18 0.25 -3.99 22.90
CA ARG A 18 -0.60 -4.68 23.84
C ARG A 18 0.11 -5.97 24.22
N SER A 19 0.68 -5.98 25.42
CA SER A 19 1.08 -7.19 26.11
C SER A 19 -0.09 -8.17 26.13
N SER A 20 0.02 -9.25 25.37
CA SER A 20 -0.85 -10.41 25.47
C SER A 20 -0.02 -11.64 25.18
N GLN A 21 -0.13 -12.57 26.12
CA GLN A 21 0.73 -13.67 26.43
C GLN A 21 0.27 -14.92 25.67
N GLY A 22 1.22 -15.70 25.12
CA GLY A 22 1.04 -17.12 24.81
C GLY A 22 0.58 -17.47 23.38
N THR A 23 1.52 -17.90 22.54
CA THR A 23 1.69 -19.27 21.99
C THR A 23 2.95 -19.21 21.12
N GLY A 24 3.86 -20.18 21.26
CA GLY A 24 5.20 -20.16 20.66
C GLY A 24 5.21 -20.40 19.14
N GLU A 25 4.69 -19.46 18.37
CA GLU A 25 5.01 -19.30 16.96
C GLU A 25 6.02 -18.16 16.82
N SER A 26 7.16 -18.42 16.17
CA SER A 26 8.17 -17.38 15.97
C SER A 26 7.53 -16.24 15.17
N PRO A 27 7.53 -14.99 15.68
CA PRO A 27 6.92 -13.85 14.98
C PRO A 27 7.52 -13.65 13.57
N ASP A 28 8.74 -14.13 13.37
CA ASP A 28 9.46 -14.10 12.09
C ASP A 28 8.81 -14.99 11.02
N SER A 29 8.21 -16.12 11.39
CA SER A 29 7.62 -17.06 10.42
C SER A 29 6.37 -16.44 9.79
N HIS A 30 5.44 -15.95 10.61
CA HIS A 30 4.23 -15.26 10.14
C HIS A 30 4.54 -14.00 9.32
N ALA A 31 5.61 -13.28 9.66
CA ALA A 31 6.05 -12.11 8.92
C ALA A 31 6.62 -12.46 7.53
N ILE A 32 7.35 -13.58 7.41
CA ILE A 32 7.85 -14.09 6.13
C ILE A 32 6.69 -14.53 5.24
N ASP A 33 5.73 -15.29 5.79
CA ASP A 33 4.56 -15.76 5.05
C ASP A 33 3.69 -14.59 4.55
N SER A 34 3.49 -13.58 5.40
CA SER A 34 2.76 -12.35 5.03
C SER A 34 3.46 -11.56 3.93
N ARG A 35 4.80 -11.50 3.96
CA ARG A 35 5.59 -10.79 2.95
C ARG A 35 5.54 -11.52 1.60
N LEU A 36 5.62 -12.85 1.62
CA LEU A 36 5.51 -13.68 0.43
C LEU A 36 4.12 -13.53 -0.20
N ALA A 37 3.06 -13.68 0.58
CA ALA A 37 1.68 -13.49 0.11
C ALA A 37 1.45 -12.09 -0.48
N LEU A 38 2.00 -11.05 0.14
CA LEU A 38 1.93 -9.68 -0.41
C LEU A 38 2.67 -9.55 -1.74
N GLN A 39 3.83 -10.18 -1.87
CA GLN A 39 4.61 -10.13 -3.09
C GLN A 39 3.85 -10.81 -4.25
N GLU A 40 3.31 -12.01 -4.01
CA GLU A 40 2.49 -12.73 -4.99
C GLU A 40 1.24 -11.93 -5.39
N ALA A 41 0.53 -11.37 -4.40
CA ALA A 41 -0.64 -10.54 -4.64
C ALA A 41 -0.33 -9.26 -5.45
N LEU A 42 0.86 -8.67 -5.26
CA LEU A 42 1.31 -7.53 -6.05
C LEU A 42 1.65 -7.94 -7.49
N ASP A 43 2.21 -9.12 -7.70
CA ASP A 43 2.53 -9.62 -9.03
C ASP A 43 1.29 -9.89 -9.89
N GLU A 44 0.18 -10.30 -9.26
CA GLU A 44 -1.15 -10.43 -9.89
C GLU A 44 -1.78 -9.09 -10.32
N LEU A 45 -1.25 -7.97 -9.82
CA LEU A 45 -1.68 -6.64 -10.27
C LEU A 45 -1.03 -6.26 -11.60
N SER A 46 -1.79 -5.54 -12.44
CA SER A 46 -1.25 -4.97 -13.67
C SER A 46 -0.08 -4.03 -13.37
N ALA A 47 0.88 -3.94 -14.29
CA ALA A 47 2.05 -3.06 -14.14
C ALA A 47 1.65 -1.60 -13.88
N GLY A 48 0.52 -1.14 -14.44
CA GLY A 48 -0.03 0.19 -14.18
C GLY A 48 -0.54 0.38 -12.75
N CYS A 49 -1.20 -0.64 -12.17
CA CYS A 49 -1.62 -0.62 -10.76
C CYS A 49 -0.41 -0.58 -9.83
N ARG A 50 0.59 -1.44 -10.07
CA ARG A 50 1.83 -1.47 -9.27
C ARG A 50 2.55 -0.13 -9.28
N LYS A 51 2.76 0.45 -10.47
CA LYS A 51 3.40 1.78 -10.60
C LYS A 51 2.64 2.88 -9.85
N LEU A 52 1.31 2.85 -9.92
CA LEU A 52 0.49 3.86 -9.25
C LEU A 52 0.54 3.72 -7.72
N LEU A 53 0.47 2.48 -7.21
CA LEU A 53 0.61 2.21 -5.78
C LEU A 53 2.02 2.54 -5.28
N LEU A 54 3.06 2.23 -6.05
CA LEU A 54 4.44 2.58 -5.73
C LEU A 54 4.61 4.11 -5.60
N ALA A 55 4.17 4.86 -6.61
CA ALA A 55 4.27 6.31 -6.62
C ALA A 55 3.55 6.95 -5.41
N TYR A 56 2.36 6.45 -5.06
CA TYR A 56 1.56 7.04 -3.99
C TYR A 56 2.01 6.59 -2.59
N TYR A 57 2.16 5.28 -2.35
CA TYR A 57 2.41 4.74 -1.01
C TYR A 57 3.89 4.66 -0.64
N PHE A 58 4.76 4.27 -1.58
CA PHE A 58 6.19 4.07 -1.30
C PHE A 58 7.00 5.33 -1.53
N GLU A 59 6.76 6.02 -2.65
CA GLU A 59 7.47 7.27 -2.97
C GLU A 59 6.84 8.50 -2.28
N GLY A 60 5.64 8.36 -1.72
CA GLY A 60 4.96 9.43 -0.99
C GLY A 60 4.49 10.60 -1.87
N ARG A 61 4.32 10.36 -3.17
CA ARG A 61 3.82 11.38 -4.10
C ARG A 61 2.35 11.70 -3.82
N SER A 62 1.95 12.94 -4.09
CA SER A 62 0.54 13.32 -4.09
C SER A 62 -0.23 12.59 -5.20
N LEU A 63 -1.56 12.57 -5.12
CA LEU A 63 -2.42 12.01 -6.18
C LEU A 63 -2.18 12.66 -7.54
N ARG A 64 -1.87 13.97 -7.57
CA ARG A 64 -1.57 14.70 -8.80
C ARG A 64 -0.24 14.25 -9.39
N GLU A 65 0.81 14.22 -8.59
CA GLU A 65 2.14 13.76 -9.04
C GLU A 65 2.12 12.28 -9.46
N ALA A 66 1.36 11.43 -8.76
CA ALA A 66 1.18 10.03 -9.14
C ALA A 66 0.39 9.90 -10.46
N ALA A 67 -0.58 10.78 -10.72
CA ALA A 67 -1.27 10.86 -12.01
C ALA A 67 -0.29 11.17 -13.15
N ASP A 68 0.55 12.19 -12.94
CA ASP A 68 1.51 12.67 -13.94
C ASP A 68 2.55 11.58 -14.29
N VAL A 69 3.12 10.92 -13.27
CA VAL A 69 4.11 9.84 -13.44
C VAL A 69 3.53 8.61 -14.13
N THR A 70 2.23 8.36 -13.94
CA THR A 70 1.55 7.21 -14.56
C THR A 70 0.82 7.54 -15.86
N ALA A 71 0.97 8.78 -16.36
CA ALA A 71 0.28 9.29 -17.54
C ALA A 71 -1.25 9.08 -17.48
N ARG A 72 -1.85 9.29 -16.30
CA ARG A 72 -3.29 9.12 -16.05
C ARG A 72 -3.97 10.47 -15.82
N ALA A 73 -5.24 10.55 -16.19
CA ALA A 73 -6.06 11.70 -15.84
C ALA A 73 -6.29 11.76 -14.32
N TYR A 74 -5.98 12.91 -13.71
CA TYR A 74 -6.12 13.15 -12.27
C TYR A 74 -7.50 12.77 -11.72
N SER A 75 -8.57 13.09 -12.46
CA SER A 75 -9.97 12.80 -12.09
C SER A 75 -10.27 11.31 -11.89
N GLY A 76 -9.48 10.42 -12.49
CA GLY A 76 -9.65 8.96 -12.41
C GLY A 76 -8.64 8.26 -11.50
N VAL A 77 -7.64 8.97 -10.98
CA VAL A 77 -6.55 8.33 -10.22
C VAL A 77 -7.03 7.70 -8.93
N TRP A 78 -7.85 8.40 -8.15
CA TRP A 78 -8.37 7.85 -6.89
C TRP A 78 -9.19 6.57 -7.12
N LYS A 79 -10.08 6.57 -8.12
CA LYS A 79 -10.85 5.37 -8.50
C LYS A 79 -9.96 4.23 -8.96
N THR A 80 -8.84 4.55 -9.61
CA THR A 80 -7.85 3.54 -10.03
C THR A 80 -7.16 2.94 -8.81
N ILE A 81 -6.70 3.77 -7.86
CA ILE A 81 -6.10 3.31 -6.61
C ILE A 81 -7.06 2.41 -5.85
N ASP A 82 -8.31 2.84 -5.66
CA ASP A 82 -9.34 2.05 -4.99
C ASP A 82 -9.55 0.68 -5.64
N ARG A 83 -9.63 0.64 -6.98
CA ARG A 83 -9.73 -0.62 -7.73
C ARG A 83 -8.49 -1.51 -7.53
N CYS A 84 -7.29 -0.95 -7.59
CA CYS A 84 -6.06 -1.71 -7.40
C CYS A 84 -5.99 -2.29 -5.98
N LEU A 85 -6.40 -1.54 -4.95
CA LEU A 85 -6.45 -1.99 -3.57
C LEU A 85 -7.52 -3.06 -3.34
N LYS A 86 -8.69 -2.94 -3.98
CA LYS A 86 -9.73 -3.98 -3.94
C LYS A 86 -9.21 -5.29 -4.52
N LYS A 87 -8.52 -5.24 -5.66
CA LYS A 87 -7.91 -6.43 -6.26
C LYS A 87 -6.81 -7.00 -5.34
N LEU A 88 -5.97 -6.15 -4.77
CA LEU A 88 -4.93 -6.59 -3.83
C LEU A 88 -5.52 -7.31 -2.62
N ARG A 89 -6.62 -6.80 -2.04
CA ARG A 89 -7.32 -7.46 -0.93
C ARG A 89 -7.93 -8.80 -1.33
N GLN A 90 -8.43 -8.92 -2.56
CA GLN A 90 -8.96 -10.20 -3.06
C GLN A 90 -7.87 -11.25 -3.26
N CYS A 91 -6.64 -10.84 -3.54
CA CYS A 91 -5.51 -11.77 -3.66
C CYS A 91 -4.94 -12.21 -2.29
N LEU A 92 -5.24 -11.46 -1.22
CA LEU A 92 -4.75 -11.71 0.14
C LEU A 92 -5.78 -12.40 1.04
N ALA A 93 -7.00 -12.61 0.55
CA ALA A 93 -8.13 -13.21 1.26
C ALA A 93 -8.42 -14.61 0.72
#